data_AF-A0A7C2YZ27-F1
#
_entry.id   AF-A0A7C2YZ27-F1
#
_cell.length_a   1.000
_cell.length_b   1.000
_cell.length_c   1.000
_cell.angle_alpha   90.00
_cell.angle_beta   90.00
_cell.angle_gamma   90.00
#
_symmetry.space_group_name_H-M   'P 1'
#
loop_
_entity.id
_entity.type
_entity.pdbx_description
1 polymer ?
#
loop_
_entity_poly.entity_id
_entity_poly.type
_entity_poly.pdbx_seq_one_letter_code
_entity_poly.pdbx_strand_id
1 'polypeptide(L)'
;MVLRPSDKLWYGLPAREIPHGIQPISYDVHSREHGEFWARNEFPYIEGLNGQRVHGTEIGPLSLLKRPPHVVIIYGEPAQIVWLVNASSFWDGRDIKAKLSGHAACAYAVAGVLKEDEPKVVLPCVGERRRAYAQDNELSFSLPAEKLEKIVEALEELERREGGLIPFSVSLLPKHPLKESYKEIAREIGIKID
;
A
#
# COMPACT_ATOMS: atom_id res chain seq x y z
N MET A 1 1.85 0.28 -18.62
CA MET A 1 2.25 1.61 -19.12
C MET A 1 3.59 1.50 -19.87
N VAL A 2 3.55 1.31 -21.21
CA VAL A 2 4.76 1.42 -22.05
C VAL A 2 4.86 2.88 -22.46
N LEU A 3 5.67 3.65 -21.73
CA LEU A 3 5.94 5.03 -22.14
C LEU A 3 7.00 4.96 -23.24
N ARG A 4 6.54 5.10 -24.48
CA ARG A 4 7.46 5.57 -25.53
C ARG A 4 7.99 6.94 -25.07
N PRO A 5 9.28 7.24 -25.28
CA PRO A 5 9.80 8.58 -25.06
C PRO A 5 9.10 9.52 -26.06
N SER A 6 7.97 10.09 -25.67
CA SER A 6 7.43 11.27 -26.33
C SER A 6 8.12 12.47 -25.72
N ASP A 7 8.68 13.33 -26.56
CA ASP A 7 9.49 14.50 -26.19
C ASP A 7 8.78 15.57 -25.35
N LYS A 8 7.56 15.30 -24.86
CA LYS A 8 6.78 16.21 -24.03
C LYS A 8 6.07 15.48 -22.89
N LEU A 9 6.28 16.05 -21.69
CA LEU A 9 5.61 15.85 -20.39
C LEU A 9 5.86 14.56 -19.60
N TRP A 10 6.83 14.66 -18.68
CA TRP A 10 6.70 14.17 -17.29
C TRP A 10 7.16 15.28 -16.35
N TYR A 11 6.23 15.79 -15.51
CA TYR A 11 6.53 16.71 -14.39
C TYR A 11 7.47 17.89 -14.69
N GLY A 12 7.19 18.65 -15.76
CA GLY A 12 7.78 19.98 -15.97
C GLY A 12 9.18 20.02 -16.59
N LEU A 13 9.82 18.88 -16.87
CA LEU A 13 11.10 18.83 -17.59
C LEU A 13 10.95 18.24 -19.01
N PRO A 14 11.69 18.75 -20.00
CA PRO A 14 11.82 18.11 -21.32
C PRO A 14 12.43 16.72 -21.18
N ALA A 15 11.87 15.70 -21.85
CA ALA A 15 12.33 14.31 -21.78
C ALA A 15 13.83 14.14 -22.08
N ARG A 16 14.38 15.01 -22.93
CA ARG A 16 15.80 15.10 -23.32
C ARG A 16 16.77 15.51 -22.19
N GLU A 17 16.26 16.10 -21.11
CA GLU A 17 17.07 16.58 -19.97
C GLU A 17 17.10 15.58 -18.81
N ILE A 18 16.46 14.43 -18.97
CA ILE A 18 16.46 13.34 -18.01
C ILE A 18 17.57 12.35 -18.44
N PRO A 19 18.71 12.27 -17.75
CA PRO A 19 19.74 11.30 -18.06
C PRO A 19 19.15 9.88 -18.03
N HIS A 20 19.53 9.03 -18.98
CA HIS A 20 19.10 7.63 -19.00
C HIS A 20 19.34 6.98 -17.62
N GLY A 21 18.26 6.58 -16.97
CA GLY A 21 18.29 5.97 -15.63
C GLY A 21 17.85 6.88 -14.47
N ILE A 22 17.53 8.15 -14.70
CA ILE A 22 17.01 9.06 -13.66
C ILE A 22 15.49 9.18 -13.77
N GLN A 23 14.78 8.89 -12.67
CA GLN A 23 13.33 9.03 -12.52
C GLN A 23 12.92 10.49 -12.32
N PRO A 24 11.66 10.90 -12.60
CA PRO A 24 11.27 12.31 -12.55
C PRO A 24 11.54 12.90 -11.16
N ILE A 25 12.26 14.02 -11.12
CA ILE A 25 12.44 14.85 -9.94
C ILE A 25 11.03 15.24 -9.46
N SER A 26 10.72 14.98 -8.18
CA SER A 26 9.45 15.42 -7.60
C SER A 26 9.34 16.94 -7.77
N TYR A 27 8.36 17.44 -8.53
CA TYR A 27 8.23 18.88 -8.82
C TYR A 27 7.79 19.69 -7.59
N ASP A 28 7.23 18.98 -6.61
CA ASP A 28 6.72 19.49 -5.34
C ASP A 28 7.79 19.59 -4.25
N VAL A 29 9.05 19.26 -4.56
CA VAL A 29 10.19 19.55 -3.67
C VAL A 29 10.87 20.86 -4.07
N HIS A 30 11.32 21.61 -3.06
CA HIS A 30 11.82 22.98 -3.22
C HIS A 30 13.02 23.12 -4.18
N SER A 31 13.87 22.09 -4.29
CA SER A 31 15.10 22.15 -5.08
C SER A 31 15.34 20.85 -5.85
N ARG A 32 16.13 20.96 -6.93
CA ARG A 32 16.59 19.81 -7.71
C ARG A 32 17.34 18.80 -6.83
N GLU A 33 18.19 19.28 -5.92
CA GLU A 33 18.95 18.44 -5.00
C GLU A 33 18.03 17.56 -4.14
N HIS A 34 16.94 18.13 -3.58
CA HIS A 34 15.97 17.35 -2.80
C HIS A 34 15.23 16.32 -3.65
N GLY A 35 14.95 16.63 -4.92
CA GLY A 35 14.30 15.68 -5.81
C GLY A 35 15.23 14.56 -6.27
N GLU A 36 16.53 14.85 -6.45
CA GLU A 36 17.56 13.83 -6.69
C GLU A 36 17.76 12.94 -5.45
N PHE A 37 17.71 13.51 -4.24
CA PHE A 37 17.72 12.75 -3.01
C PHE A 37 16.53 11.78 -2.95
N TRP A 38 15.31 12.26 -3.20
CA TRP A 38 14.12 11.40 -3.21
C TRP A 38 14.21 10.31 -4.27
N ALA A 39 14.61 10.66 -5.49
CA ALA A 39 14.73 9.68 -6.59
C ALA A 39 15.75 8.57 -6.29
N ARG A 40 16.85 8.88 -5.57
CA ARG A 40 17.91 7.92 -5.25
C ARG A 40 17.62 7.09 -4.01
N ASN A 41 17.06 7.70 -2.98
CA ASN A 41 16.96 7.10 -1.64
C ASN A 41 15.54 6.62 -1.33
N GLU A 42 14.53 7.29 -1.89
CA GLU A 42 13.15 7.10 -1.47
C GLU A 42 12.28 6.35 -2.48
N PHE A 43 12.55 6.55 -3.78
CA PHE A 43 11.75 6.03 -4.89
C PHE A 43 11.94 4.51 -5.09
N PRO A 44 10.87 3.71 -5.07
CA PRO A 44 10.96 2.27 -5.31
C PRO A 44 11.02 1.97 -6.81
N TYR A 45 11.98 1.15 -7.22
CA TYR A 45 12.09 0.65 -8.58
C TYR A 45 12.49 -0.84 -8.58
N ILE A 46 12.18 -1.51 -9.68
CA ILE A 46 12.68 -2.85 -9.99
C ILE A 46 13.55 -2.79 -11.24
N GLU A 47 14.66 -3.53 -11.27
CA GLU A 47 15.52 -3.62 -12.46
C GLU A 47 14.90 -4.49 -13.55
N GLY A 48 14.09 -5.46 -13.12
CA GLY A 48 13.39 -6.41 -13.95
C GLY A 48 12.50 -7.30 -13.10
N LEU A 49 11.79 -8.21 -13.76
CA LEU A 49 10.99 -9.24 -13.12
C LEU A 49 11.58 -10.59 -13.50
N ASN A 50 11.98 -11.40 -12.53
CA ASN A 50 12.63 -12.70 -12.75
C ASN A 50 13.87 -12.60 -13.68
N GLY A 51 14.69 -11.56 -13.50
CA GLY A 51 15.88 -11.30 -14.32
C GLY A 51 15.60 -10.80 -15.74
N GLN A 52 14.33 -10.57 -16.08
CA GLN A 52 13.92 -10.08 -17.39
C GLN A 52 13.51 -8.61 -17.33
N ARG A 53 13.87 -7.86 -18.38
CA ARG A 53 13.45 -6.46 -18.51
C ARG A 53 11.93 -6.37 -18.67
N VAL A 54 11.31 -5.51 -17.88
CA VAL A 54 9.88 -5.22 -17.99
C VAL A 54 9.66 -4.20 -19.12
N HIS A 55 8.92 -4.60 -20.15
CA HIS A 55 8.59 -3.72 -21.28
C HIS A 55 7.32 -2.89 -21.06
N GLY A 56 6.44 -3.33 -20.17
CA GLY A 56 5.14 -2.73 -19.93
C GLY A 56 4.41 -3.33 -18.74
N THR A 57 3.20 -2.86 -18.53
CA THR A 57 2.31 -3.31 -17.45
C THR A 57 0.91 -3.41 -18.02
N GLU A 58 0.27 -4.55 -17.80
CA GLU A 58 -1.16 -4.78 -17.98
C GLU A 58 -1.86 -4.51 -16.65
N ILE A 59 -2.96 -3.78 -16.69
CA ILE A 59 -3.75 -3.41 -15.50
C ILE A 59 -5.21 -3.61 -15.89
N GLY A 60 -5.97 -4.21 -15.00
CA GLY A 60 -7.40 -4.41 -15.20
C GLY A 60 -8.06 -4.98 -13.94
N PRO A 61 -9.40 -5.01 -13.90
CA PRO A 61 -10.11 -5.68 -12.84
C PRO A 61 -9.66 -7.13 -12.72
N LEU A 62 -9.44 -7.61 -11.50
CA LEU A 62 -8.89 -8.95 -11.25
C LEU A 62 -9.68 -10.06 -11.96
N SER A 63 -11.01 -9.93 -12.00
CA SER A 63 -11.92 -10.88 -12.67
C SER A 63 -11.87 -10.87 -14.20
N LEU A 64 -11.27 -9.84 -14.82
CA LEU A 64 -11.20 -9.68 -16.28
C LEU A 64 -9.79 -9.96 -16.83
N LEU A 65 -8.80 -10.15 -15.96
CA LEU A 65 -7.44 -10.47 -16.40
C LEU A 65 -7.38 -11.89 -16.97
N LYS A 66 -6.75 -12.02 -18.15
CA LYS A 66 -6.55 -13.33 -18.80
C LYS A 66 -5.35 -14.10 -18.24
N ARG A 67 -4.49 -13.42 -17.48
CA ARG A 67 -3.27 -13.96 -16.89
C ARG A 67 -3.24 -13.58 -15.41
N PRO A 68 -2.71 -14.45 -14.53
CA PRO A 68 -2.48 -14.08 -13.14
C PRO A 68 -1.65 -12.80 -13.04
N PRO A 69 -2.08 -11.80 -12.27
CA PRO A 69 -1.26 -10.63 -12.02
C PRO A 69 -0.09 -10.97 -11.09
N HIS A 70 0.91 -10.09 -11.03
CA HIS A 70 1.99 -10.18 -10.03
C HIS A 70 1.64 -9.42 -8.75
N VAL A 71 0.81 -8.38 -8.87
CA VAL A 71 0.39 -7.52 -7.76
C VAL A 71 -1.10 -7.30 -7.86
N VAL A 72 -1.78 -7.37 -6.71
CA VAL A 72 -3.18 -6.96 -6.55
C VAL A 72 -3.19 -5.63 -5.80
N ILE A 73 -4.08 -4.72 -6.20
CA ILE A 73 -4.27 -3.42 -5.55
C ILE A 73 -5.75 -3.31 -5.19
N ILE A 74 -6.02 -3.09 -3.90
CA ILE A 74 -7.36 -2.94 -3.34
C ILE A 74 -7.48 -1.49 -2.86
N TYR A 75 -8.48 -0.77 -3.35
CA TYR A 75 -8.84 0.56 -2.84
C TYR A 75 -9.92 0.40 -1.78
N GLY A 76 -9.83 1.18 -0.71
CA GLY A 76 -10.82 1.18 0.35
C GLY A 76 -10.64 2.34 1.31
N GLU A 77 -11.67 2.57 2.13
CA GLU A 77 -11.58 3.56 3.20
C GLU A 77 -10.61 3.09 4.29
N PRO A 78 -10.02 4.01 5.09
CA PRO A 78 -9.14 3.65 6.19
C PRO A 78 -9.71 2.56 7.11
N ALA A 79 -11.03 2.57 7.33
CA ALA A 79 -11.70 1.56 8.12
C ALA A 79 -11.55 0.15 7.53
N GLN A 80 -11.67 -0.01 6.21
CA GLN A 80 -11.49 -1.28 5.52
C GLN A 80 -10.01 -1.68 5.47
N ILE A 81 -9.11 -0.70 5.26
CA ILE A 81 -7.66 -0.95 5.22
C ILE A 81 -7.14 -1.51 6.55
N VAL A 82 -7.66 -1.08 7.70
CA VAL A 82 -7.26 -1.65 9.01
C VAL A 82 -7.43 -3.17 9.03
N TRP A 83 -8.50 -3.70 8.46
CA TRP A 83 -8.72 -5.15 8.42
C TRP A 83 -7.80 -5.87 7.45
N LEU A 84 -7.44 -5.25 6.34
CA LEU A 84 -6.42 -5.80 5.43
C LEU A 84 -5.04 -5.82 6.09
N VAL A 85 -4.70 -4.81 6.89
CA VAL A 85 -3.48 -4.78 7.71
C VAL A 85 -3.51 -5.90 8.75
N ASN A 86 -4.60 -6.02 9.53
CA ASN A 86 -4.75 -7.09 10.52
C ASN A 86 -4.69 -8.49 9.87
N ALA A 87 -5.32 -8.66 8.71
CA ALA A 87 -5.29 -9.90 7.95
C ALA A 87 -3.87 -10.26 7.48
N SER A 88 -3.08 -9.25 7.10
CA SER A 88 -1.67 -9.44 6.73
C SER A 88 -0.83 -9.94 7.92
N SER A 89 -1.08 -9.42 9.12
CA SER A 89 -0.35 -9.79 10.33
C SER A 89 -0.92 -11.05 11.01
N PHE A 90 -2.04 -11.57 10.54
CA PHE A 90 -2.79 -12.63 11.22
C PHE A 90 -1.98 -13.92 11.42
N TRP A 91 -1.19 -14.31 10.43
CA TRP A 91 -0.47 -15.59 10.43
C TRP A 91 0.89 -15.55 11.10
N ASP A 92 1.57 -14.41 11.09
CA ASP A 92 2.97 -14.27 11.52
C ASP A 92 3.21 -13.17 12.55
N GLY A 93 2.17 -12.40 12.90
CA GLY A 93 2.23 -11.30 13.86
C GLY A 93 3.07 -10.10 13.39
N ARG A 94 3.43 -10.01 12.11
CA ARG A 94 4.30 -8.93 11.62
C ARG A 94 3.51 -7.73 11.13
N ASP A 95 3.87 -6.55 11.61
CA ASP A 95 3.32 -5.30 11.08
C ASP A 95 3.75 -5.04 9.63
N ILE A 96 2.90 -4.32 8.90
CA ILE A 96 3.23 -3.86 7.55
C ILE A 96 4.21 -2.69 7.60
N LYS A 97 5.30 -2.80 6.85
CA LYS A 97 6.20 -1.67 6.60
C LYS A 97 5.60 -0.75 5.54
N ALA A 98 5.00 0.34 5.98
CA ALA A 98 4.47 1.38 5.12
C ALA A 98 5.45 2.55 4.98
N LYS A 99 5.54 3.08 3.77
CA LYS A 99 6.26 4.32 3.46
C LYS A 99 5.27 5.31 2.90
N LEU A 100 4.95 6.31 3.70
CA LEU A 100 3.94 7.29 3.36
C LEU A 100 4.55 8.37 2.45
N SER A 101 4.16 8.35 1.18
CA SER A 101 4.56 9.36 0.19
C SER A 101 3.34 9.94 -0.49
N GLY A 102 3.33 11.26 -0.70
CA GLY A 102 2.34 11.95 -1.52
C GLY A 102 2.62 11.87 -3.03
N HIS A 103 3.69 11.20 -3.42
CA HIS A 103 4.20 11.14 -4.80
C HIS A 103 4.26 9.70 -5.28
N ALA A 104 4.18 9.52 -6.60
CA ALA A 104 4.44 8.24 -7.25
C ALA A 104 3.76 7.01 -6.61
N ALA A 105 2.53 7.18 -6.12
CA ALA A 105 1.76 6.11 -5.47
C ALA A 105 1.73 4.82 -6.29
N CYS A 106 1.61 4.90 -7.62
CA CYS A 106 1.69 3.74 -8.51
C CYS A 106 3.02 2.97 -8.43
N ALA A 107 4.15 3.65 -8.20
CA ALA A 107 5.45 2.99 -8.01
C ALA A 107 5.53 2.30 -6.65
N TYR A 108 5.04 2.93 -5.58
CA TYR A 108 4.98 2.30 -4.26
C TYR A 108 4.04 1.09 -4.24
N ALA A 109 2.87 1.20 -4.88
CA ALA A 109 1.88 0.14 -4.97
C ALA A 109 2.36 -1.07 -5.79
N VAL A 110 3.21 -0.86 -6.80
CA VAL A 110 3.66 -1.94 -7.70
C VAL A 110 5.12 -2.32 -7.45
N ALA A 111 6.06 -1.40 -7.69
CA ALA A 111 7.48 -1.68 -7.56
C ALA A 111 7.90 -1.91 -6.10
N GLY A 112 7.28 -1.19 -5.15
CA GLY A 112 7.51 -1.42 -3.72
C GLY A 112 7.12 -2.83 -3.28
N VAL A 113 5.94 -3.28 -3.70
CA VAL A 113 5.45 -4.65 -3.45
C VAL A 113 6.37 -5.68 -4.10
N LEU A 114 6.68 -5.53 -5.40
CA LEU A 114 7.51 -6.51 -6.13
C LEU A 114 8.95 -6.59 -5.60
N LYS A 115 9.50 -5.48 -5.13
CA LYS A 115 10.89 -5.42 -4.62
C LYS A 115 11.02 -6.08 -3.25
N GLU A 116 10.05 -5.84 -2.37
CA GLU A 116 10.11 -6.30 -0.99
C GLU A 116 9.37 -7.60 -0.75
N ASP A 117 8.56 -8.05 -1.72
CA ASP A 117 7.64 -9.17 -1.58
C ASP A 117 6.77 -9.04 -0.30
N GLU A 118 6.30 -7.84 0.00
CA GLU A 118 5.51 -7.54 1.20
C GLU A 118 4.32 -6.65 0.83
N PRO A 119 3.15 -6.80 1.50
CA PRO A 119 2.04 -5.88 1.33
C PRO A 119 2.44 -4.43 1.66
N LYS A 120 1.78 -3.47 1.01
CA LYS A 120 2.00 -2.02 1.17
C LYS A 120 0.67 -1.30 1.31
N VAL A 121 0.58 -0.43 2.31
CA VAL A 121 -0.44 0.61 2.39
C VAL A 121 0.12 1.87 1.73
N VAL A 122 -0.59 2.40 0.73
CA VAL A 122 -0.15 3.52 -0.09
C VAL A 122 -1.18 4.64 -0.04
N LEU A 123 -0.70 5.86 0.16
CA LEU A 123 -1.49 7.08 0.02
C LEU A 123 -1.63 7.37 -1.47
N PRO A 124 -2.86 7.47 -2.02
CA PRO A 124 -3.01 7.86 -3.41
C PRO A 124 -2.36 9.24 -3.62
N CYS A 125 -1.71 9.46 -4.76
CA CYS A 125 -1.02 10.73 -5.03
C CYS A 125 -1.92 11.71 -5.80
N VAL A 126 -1.43 12.93 -6.04
CA VAL A 126 -2.14 13.94 -6.86
C VAL A 126 -2.46 13.41 -8.26
N GLY A 127 -1.53 12.68 -8.87
CA GLY A 127 -1.71 12.09 -10.19
C GLY A 127 -2.80 11.02 -10.20
N GLU A 128 -2.88 10.22 -9.13
CA GLU A 128 -3.85 9.14 -9.00
C GLU A 128 -5.26 9.68 -8.77
N ARG A 129 -5.43 10.67 -7.87
CA ARG A 129 -6.72 11.36 -7.70
C ARG A 129 -7.21 12.00 -9.00
N ARG A 130 -6.33 12.73 -9.70
CA ARG A 130 -6.72 13.47 -10.92
C ARG A 130 -6.96 12.59 -12.15
N ARG A 131 -6.28 11.43 -12.26
CA ARG A 131 -6.27 10.63 -13.51
C ARG A 131 -6.84 9.22 -13.35
N ALA A 132 -6.71 8.64 -12.16
CA ALA A 132 -7.23 7.31 -11.84
C ALA A 132 -8.48 7.36 -10.94
N TYR A 133 -8.90 8.57 -10.54
CA TYR A 133 -10.15 8.81 -9.80
C TYR A 133 -10.20 8.17 -8.41
N ALA A 134 -9.03 7.98 -7.77
CA ALA A 134 -8.98 7.64 -6.34
C ALA A 134 -9.65 8.75 -5.53
N GLN A 135 -10.50 8.37 -4.57
CA GLN A 135 -11.26 9.29 -3.75
C GLN A 135 -10.42 9.88 -2.61
N ASP A 136 -10.89 10.98 -2.03
CA ASP A 136 -10.17 11.67 -0.95
C ASP A 136 -10.14 10.86 0.36
N ASN A 137 -11.15 10.04 0.59
CA ASN A 137 -11.28 9.11 1.70
C ASN A 137 -10.71 7.71 1.41
N GLU A 138 -10.02 7.51 0.28
CA GLU A 138 -9.45 6.21 -0.07
C GLU A 138 -7.95 6.12 0.23
N LEU A 139 -7.57 4.92 0.64
CA LEU A 139 -6.22 4.40 0.67
C LEU A 139 -6.15 3.19 -0.25
N SER A 140 -4.94 2.81 -0.68
CA SER A 140 -4.76 1.53 -1.37
C SER A 140 -3.92 0.56 -0.53
N PHE A 141 -4.34 -0.70 -0.55
CA PHE A 141 -3.61 -1.84 -0.02
C PHE A 141 -3.17 -2.70 -1.21
N SER A 142 -1.86 -2.77 -1.41
CA SER A 142 -1.25 -3.52 -2.50
C SER A 142 -0.50 -4.72 -1.95
N LEU A 143 -0.55 -5.86 -2.63
CA LEU A 143 0.08 -7.10 -2.17
C LEU A 143 0.55 -7.97 -3.33
N PRO A 144 1.55 -8.85 -3.10
CA PRO A 144 1.87 -9.91 -4.05
C PRO A 144 0.64 -10.78 -4.29
N ALA A 145 0.32 -11.07 -5.55
CA ALA A 145 -0.94 -11.71 -5.92
C ALA A 145 -1.12 -13.10 -5.28
N GLU A 146 -0.02 -13.83 -5.13
CA GLU A 146 0.04 -15.15 -4.49
C GLU A 146 -0.29 -15.12 -2.99
N LYS A 147 -0.28 -13.95 -2.34
CA LYS A 147 -0.64 -13.80 -0.93
C LYS A 147 -2.13 -13.46 -0.73
N LEU A 148 -2.87 -13.23 -1.82
CA LEU A 148 -4.28 -12.82 -1.75
C LEU A 148 -5.16 -13.85 -1.05
N GLU A 149 -5.01 -15.14 -1.36
CA GLU A 149 -5.82 -16.20 -0.76
C GLU A 149 -5.65 -16.24 0.76
N LYS A 150 -4.42 -16.12 1.27
CA LYS A 150 -4.15 -16.04 2.71
C LYS A 150 -4.75 -14.83 3.40
N ILE A 151 -4.85 -13.70 2.69
CA ILE A 151 -5.53 -12.51 3.21
C ILE A 151 -7.03 -12.75 3.33
N VAL A 152 -7.64 -13.40 2.33
CA VAL A 152 -9.08 -13.75 2.37
C VAL A 152 -9.36 -14.72 3.52
N GLU A 153 -8.58 -15.79 3.66
CA GLU A 153 -8.71 -16.74 4.77
C GLU A 153 -8.57 -16.07 6.14
N ALA A 154 -7.61 -15.15 6.28
CA ALA A 154 -7.41 -14.38 7.51
C ALA A 154 -8.59 -13.45 7.82
N LEU A 155 -9.16 -12.77 6.80
CA LEU A 155 -10.35 -11.93 6.98
C LEU A 155 -11.57 -12.75 7.43
N GLU A 156 -11.77 -13.94 6.87
CA GLU A 156 -12.87 -14.83 7.29
C GLU A 156 -12.72 -15.29 8.74
N GLU A 157 -11.49 -15.58 9.17
CA GLU A 157 -11.22 -15.96 10.56
C GLU A 157 -11.34 -14.77 11.53
N LEU A 158 -10.90 -13.58 11.12
CA LEU A 158 -11.10 -12.34 11.88
C LEU A 158 -12.60 -12.04 12.03
N GLU A 159 -13.39 -12.17 10.96
CA GLU A 159 -14.84 -11.95 11.02
C GLU A 159 -15.55 -12.92 11.97
N ARG A 160 -15.14 -14.20 11.98
CA ARG A 160 -15.64 -15.18 12.95
C ARG A 160 -15.30 -14.80 14.39
N ARG A 161 -14.10 -14.26 14.64
CA ARG A 161 -13.64 -13.86 15.99
C ARG A 161 -14.33 -12.59 16.49
N GLU A 162 -14.55 -11.63 15.59
CA GLU A 162 -15.26 -10.39 15.91
C GLU A 162 -16.77 -10.58 15.98
N GLY A 163 -17.29 -11.71 15.51
CA GLY A 163 -18.72 -12.02 15.58
C GLY A 163 -19.57 -11.24 14.58
N GLY A 164 -19.04 -10.97 13.39
CA GLY A 164 -19.80 -10.29 12.32
C GLY A 164 -19.74 -8.76 12.34
N LEU A 165 -18.69 -8.18 12.95
CA LEU A 165 -18.61 -6.74 13.24
C LEU A 165 -17.57 -5.99 12.37
N ILE A 166 -17.00 -6.64 11.36
CA ILE A 166 -16.12 -5.99 10.37
C ILE A 166 -16.97 -5.13 9.40
N PRO A 167 -16.56 -3.89 9.06
CA PRO A 167 -15.31 -3.26 9.49
C PRO A 167 -15.37 -2.72 10.91
N PHE A 168 -16.40 -1.99 11.34
CA PHE A 168 -16.47 -1.57 12.75
C PHE A 168 -17.92 -1.45 13.20
N SER A 169 -18.20 -1.95 14.40
CA SER A 169 -19.39 -1.59 15.17
C SER A 169 -19.06 -0.51 16.18
N VAL A 170 -19.84 0.57 16.19
CA VAL A 170 -19.68 1.65 17.18
C VAL A 170 -20.39 1.25 18.47
N SER A 171 -19.67 1.26 19.59
CA SER A 171 -20.24 1.11 20.92
C SER A 171 -19.91 2.36 21.74
N LEU A 172 -20.92 2.99 22.32
CA LEU A 172 -20.75 4.15 23.19
C LEU A 172 -21.22 3.79 24.60
N LEU A 173 -20.28 3.56 25.51
CA LEU A 173 -20.57 3.26 26.91
C LEU A 173 -19.92 4.34 27.80
N PRO A 174 -20.57 4.77 28.90
CA PRO A 174 -19.95 5.67 29.87
C PRO A 174 -18.62 5.12 30.44
N LYS A 175 -18.54 3.79 30.56
CA LYS A 175 -17.32 3.05 30.89
C LYS A 175 -17.34 1.72 30.15
N HIS A 176 -16.35 1.46 29.31
CA HIS A 176 -16.20 0.15 28.68
C HIS A 176 -15.66 -0.86 29.71
N PRO A 177 -16.22 -2.07 29.79
CA PRO A 177 -15.64 -3.12 30.62
C PRO A 177 -14.27 -3.50 30.07
N LEU A 178 -13.28 -3.64 30.94
CA LEU A 178 -11.95 -4.08 30.53
C LEU A 178 -12.04 -5.55 30.09
N LYS A 179 -11.57 -5.85 28.86
CA LYS A 179 -11.51 -7.25 28.38
C LYS A 179 -10.61 -8.06 29.31
N GLU A 180 -10.91 -9.34 29.48
CA GLU A 180 -10.18 -10.20 30.42
C GLU A 180 -8.68 -10.30 30.07
N SER A 181 -8.33 -10.33 28.78
CA SER A 181 -6.94 -10.33 28.32
C SER A 181 -6.14 -9.12 28.83
N TYR A 182 -6.73 -7.92 28.88
CA TYR A 182 -6.07 -6.75 29.46
C TYR A 182 -5.96 -6.86 30.98
N LYS A 183 -6.90 -7.54 31.65
CA LYS A 183 -6.79 -7.79 33.09
C LYS A 183 -5.65 -8.74 33.42
N GLU A 184 -5.47 -9.77 32.61
CA GLU A 184 -4.36 -10.72 32.72
C GLU A 184 -3.02 -10.00 32.58
N ILE A 185 -2.86 -9.20 31.51
CA ILE A 185 -1.64 -8.38 31.30
C ILE A 185 -1.39 -7.46 32.51
N ALA A 186 -2.41 -6.76 32.98
CA ALA A 186 -2.26 -5.85 34.12
C ALA A 186 -1.87 -6.59 35.42
N ARG A 187 -2.39 -7.80 35.68
CA ARG A 187 -1.94 -8.64 36.80
C ARG A 187 -0.46 -9.04 36.65
N GLU A 188 -0.04 -9.41 35.43
CA GLU A 188 1.35 -9.80 35.16
C GLU A 188 2.34 -8.65 35.36
N ILE A 189 1.97 -7.43 34.99
CA ILE A 189 2.82 -6.24 35.15
C ILE A 189 2.61 -5.52 36.49
N GLY A 190 1.87 -6.12 37.43
CA GLY A 190 1.70 -5.61 38.80
C GLY A 190 0.77 -4.41 38.94
N ILE A 191 -0.07 -4.12 37.94
CA ILE A 191 -1.11 -3.09 38.02
C ILE A 191 -2.34 -3.66 38.74
N LYS A 192 -2.75 -3.00 39.82
CA LYS A 192 -4.03 -3.30 40.47
C LYS A 192 -5.17 -2.77 39.61
N ILE A 193 -6.15 -3.62 39.33
CA ILE A 193 -7.36 -3.27 38.60
C ILE A 193 -8.51 -3.37 39.59
N ASP A 194 -9.16 -2.23 39.83
CA ASP A 194 -10.32 -2.09 40.72
C ASP A 194 -11.63 -2.46 40.00
#